data_AF-A0A1H0VMC4-F1
#
_entry.id   AF-A0A1H0VMC4-F1
#
_cell.length_a   1.000
_cell.length_b   1.000
_cell.length_c   1.000
_cell.angle_alpha   90.00
_cell.angle_beta   90.00
_cell.angle_gamma   90.00
#
_symmetry.space_group_name_H-M   'P 1'
#
loop_
_entity.id
_entity.type
_entity.pdbx_description
1 polymer ?
#
loop_
_entity_poly.entity_id
_entity_poly.type
_entity_poly.pdbx_seq_one_letter_code
_entity_poly.pdbx_strand_id
1 'polypeptide(L)'
;MMLLGAWLTVYLRPTQSLADFRPSIALASLVPTTFGDWKEVSQGQAQIVDPLQKAAVEASYDQTLARTYTNSQGYRIMLSIAYGKSQRGELQLHHPELCYPAQGFEVQSNRVGSLATPYGVVPVRRLETQRNHDRTEPVTYWAMVGEQVVLGSVQRKLVEIRYGLRGLVTDGLLFRVSSIDTAPNNGFDQQAAFASALLAVLTPTDRQRIAGI
;
A
#
# COMPACT_ATOMS: atom_id res chain seq x y z
N MET A 1 44.48 -8.84 5.25
CA MET A 1 43.16 -9.44 5.59
C MET A 1 41.94 -8.58 5.19
N MET A 2 42.04 -7.66 4.21
CA MET A 2 40.89 -6.90 3.69
C MET A 2 40.34 -7.41 2.34
N LEU A 3 41.09 -8.29 1.65
CA LEU A 3 40.70 -8.80 0.33
C LEU A 3 39.72 -10.00 0.38
N LEU A 4 39.61 -10.69 1.52
CA LEU A 4 38.66 -11.82 1.67
C LEU A 4 37.21 -11.37 1.96
N GLY A 5 36.99 -10.16 2.51
CA GLY A 5 35.66 -9.63 2.79
C GLY A 5 34.92 -9.07 1.56
N ALA A 6 35.68 -8.56 0.57
CA ALA A 6 35.12 -8.00 -0.66
C ALA A 6 34.62 -9.07 -1.65
N TRP A 7 35.19 -10.29 -1.61
CA TRP A 7 34.76 -11.39 -2.47
C TRP A 7 33.46 -12.06 -2.00
N LEU A 8 33.24 -12.17 -0.68
CA LEU A 8 31.97 -12.67 -0.14
C LEU A 8 30.78 -11.76 -0.47
N THR A 9 31.01 -10.45 -0.58
CA THR A 9 29.94 -9.46 -0.79
C THR A 9 29.44 -9.40 -2.23
N VAL A 10 30.21 -9.86 -3.22
CA VAL A 10 29.74 -9.98 -4.62
C VAL A 10 28.89 -11.23 -4.80
N TYR A 11 29.23 -12.34 -4.13
CA TYR A 11 28.50 -13.61 -4.27
C TYR A 11 27.15 -13.62 -3.53
N LEU A 12 27.00 -12.80 -2.48
CA LEU A 12 25.78 -12.71 -1.66
C LEU A 12 24.79 -11.62 -2.09
N ARG A 13 25.03 -10.91 -3.20
CA ARG A 13 24.06 -9.94 -3.74
C ARG A 13 22.90 -10.69 -4.40
N PRO A 14 21.64 -10.50 -3.95
CA PRO A 14 20.51 -11.12 -4.62
C PRO A 14 20.35 -10.53 -6.03
N THR A 15 20.31 -11.41 -7.03
CA THR A 15 20.23 -11.02 -8.44
C THR A 15 18.90 -11.39 -9.07
N GLN A 16 18.18 -12.37 -8.51
CA GLN A 16 16.96 -12.90 -9.09
C GLN A 16 15.74 -12.18 -8.49
N SER A 17 14.86 -11.62 -9.33
CA SER A 17 13.63 -11.00 -8.82
C SER A 17 12.60 -12.07 -8.48
N LEU A 18 12.03 -11.98 -7.29
CA LEU A 18 10.93 -12.83 -6.84
C LEU A 18 9.72 -12.73 -7.77
N ALA A 19 9.48 -11.55 -8.36
CA ALA A 19 8.40 -11.32 -9.29
C ALA A 19 8.61 -12.01 -10.66
N ASP A 20 9.83 -12.42 -11.02
CA ASP A 20 10.08 -13.17 -12.26
C ASP A 20 9.64 -14.64 -12.14
N PHE A 21 9.47 -15.15 -10.92
CA PHE A 21 9.04 -16.53 -10.64
C PHE A 21 7.54 -16.66 -10.32
N ARG A 22 6.76 -15.60 -10.54
CA ARG A 22 5.34 -15.53 -10.21
C ARG A 22 4.55 -14.94 -11.38
N PRO A 23 3.23 -15.18 -11.47
CA PRO A 23 2.38 -14.45 -12.39
C PRO A 23 2.55 -12.93 -12.21
N SER A 24 2.57 -12.20 -13.32
CA SER A 24 2.62 -10.74 -13.27
C SER A 24 1.40 -10.20 -12.54
N ILE A 25 1.60 -9.19 -11.68
CA ILE A 25 0.48 -8.44 -11.12
C ILE A 25 0.01 -7.45 -12.19
N ALA A 26 -1.29 -7.30 -12.36
CA ALA A 26 -1.88 -6.25 -13.18
C ALA A 26 -2.91 -5.52 -12.33
N LEU A 27 -2.50 -4.42 -11.69
CA LEU A 27 -3.32 -3.74 -10.66
C LEU A 27 -4.71 -3.34 -11.17
N ALA A 28 -4.78 -2.87 -12.42
CA ALA A 28 -6.03 -2.46 -13.05
C ALA A 28 -7.04 -3.60 -13.22
N SER A 29 -6.55 -4.83 -13.45
CA SER A 29 -7.36 -6.04 -13.59
C SER A 29 -7.65 -6.70 -12.24
N LEU A 30 -6.68 -6.63 -11.31
CA LEU A 30 -6.79 -7.21 -9.97
C LEU A 30 -7.85 -6.48 -9.12
N VAL A 31 -7.86 -5.15 -9.18
CA VAL A 31 -8.87 -4.36 -8.46
C VAL A 31 -10.09 -4.19 -9.38
N PRO A 32 -11.30 -4.67 -9.00
CA PRO A 32 -12.49 -4.51 -9.82
C PRO A 32 -13.02 -3.08 -9.74
N THR A 33 -13.71 -2.61 -10.79
CA THR A 33 -14.38 -1.30 -10.79
C THR A 33 -15.69 -1.31 -10.00
N THR A 34 -16.22 -2.49 -9.65
CA THR A 34 -17.41 -2.67 -8.81
C THR A 34 -17.31 -3.97 -8.02
N PHE A 35 -17.64 -3.94 -6.73
CA PHE A 35 -17.66 -5.11 -5.85
C PHE A 35 -18.48 -4.80 -4.58
N GLY A 36 -19.28 -5.76 -4.13
CA GLY A 36 -20.20 -5.52 -3.01
C GLY A 36 -21.08 -4.30 -3.27
N ASP A 37 -21.08 -3.35 -2.34
CA ASP A 37 -21.81 -2.07 -2.45
C ASP A 37 -20.98 -0.95 -3.11
N TRP A 38 -19.72 -1.20 -3.45
CA TRP A 38 -18.78 -0.17 -3.91
C TRP A 38 -18.70 -0.12 -5.42
N LYS A 39 -18.78 1.10 -5.97
CA LYS A 39 -18.64 1.36 -7.41
C LYS A 39 -17.67 2.51 -7.66
N GLU A 40 -16.76 2.33 -8.62
CA GLU A 40 -15.83 3.36 -9.05
C GLU A 40 -16.59 4.57 -9.61
N VAL A 41 -16.18 5.76 -9.19
CA VAL A 41 -16.70 7.04 -9.67
C VAL A 41 -15.75 7.58 -10.73
N SER A 42 -16.28 7.92 -11.91
CA SER A 42 -15.48 8.49 -13.00
C SER A 42 -14.77 9.79 -12.58
N GLN A 43 -13.55 10.01 -13.07
CA GLN A 43 -12.63 11.05 -12.63
C GLN A 43 -13.16 12.51 -12.66
N GLY A 44 -14.29 12.79 -13.31
CA GLY A 44 -14.93 14.11 -13.27
C GLY A 44 -15.46 14.54 -11.89
N GLN A 45 -15.60 13.62 -10.93
CA GLN A 45 -16.00 13.90 -9.55
C GLN A 45 -14.95 13.48 -8.50
N ALA A 46 -13.83 12.92 -8.94
CA ALA A 46 -12.79 12.42 -8.05
C ALA A 46 -11.83 13.55 -7.66
N GLN A 47 -11.80 13.83 -6.36
CA GLN A 47 -10.86 14.65 -5.61
C GLN A 47 -9.50 14.87 -6.31
N ILE A 48 -9.10 16.14 -6.42
CA ILE A 48 -7.83 16.62 -6.96
C ILE A 48 -6.68 15.88 -6.25
N VAL A 49 -6.13 14.86 -6.90
CA VAL A 49 -4.78 14.36 -6.59
C VAL A 49 -3.82 15.37 -7.22
N ASP A 50 -2.87 15.87 -6.44
CA ASP A 50 -1.85 16.80 -6.95
C ASP A 50 -1.10 16.13 -8.12
N PRO A 51 -1.12 16.71 -9.34
CA PRO A 51 -0.45 16.14 -10.51
C PRO A 51 1.06 15.92 -10.32
N LEU A 52 1.73 16.78 -9.54
CA LEU A 52 3.16 16.63 -9.24
C LEU A 52 3.43 15.40 -8.38
N GLN A 53 2.54 15.10 -7.44
CA GLN A 53 2.64 13.94 -6.59
C GLN A 53 2.36 12.65 -7.37
N LYS A 54 1.36 12.68 -8.25
CA LYS A 54 1.07 11.56 -9.14
C LYS A 54 2.32 11.21 -9.97
N ALA A 55 3.00 12.22 -10.52
CA ALA A 55 4.24 12.02 -11.28
C ALA A 55 5.40 11.46 -10.43
N ALA A 56 5.60 11.94 -9.19
CA ALA A 56 6.65 11.45 -8.30
C ALA A 56 6.44 9.97 -7.89
N VAL A 57 5.19 9.59 -7.63
CA VAL A 57 4.82 8.20 -7.35
C VAL A 57 5.01 7.36 -8.61
N GLU A 58 4.47 7.77 -9.76
CA GLU A 58 4.59 7.03 -11.02
C GLU A 58 6.04 6.83 -11.48
N ALA A 59 6.95 7.76 -11.18
CA ALA A 59 8.37 7.62 -11.51
C ALA A 59 9.10 6.53 -10.70
N SER A 60 8.55 6.14 -9.55
CA SER A 60 9.22 5.26 -8.57
C SER A 60 8.64 3.84 -8.50
N TYR A 61 7.53 3.59 -9.20
CA TYR A 61 6.81 2.31 -9.17
C TYR A 61 6.58 1.75 -10.57
N ASP A 62 6.67 0.43 -10.70
CA ASP A 62 6.37 -0.27 -11.95
C ASP A 62 4.89 -0.17 -12.33
N GLN A 63 3.99 -0.12 -11.33
CA GLN A 63 2.56 0.08 -11.52
C GLN A 63 1.96 0.90 -10.40
N THR A 64 1.03 1.79 -10.75
CA THR A 64 0.22 2.54 -9.79
C THR A 64 -1.26 2.40 -10.15
N LEU A 65 -2.11 2.44 -9.13
CA LEU A 65 -3.56 2.47 -9.27
C LEU A 65 -4.11 3.53 -8.31
N ALA A 66 -4.91 4.45 -8.82
CA ALA A 66 -5.66 5.40 -8.03
C ALA A 66 -7.12 5.37 -8.46
N ARG A 67 -8.03 5.06 -7.54
CA ARG A 67 -9.47 4.99 -7.79
C ARG A 67 -10.27 5.57 -6.63
N THR A 68 -11.40 6.18 -6.96
CA THR A 68 -12.38 6.63 -5.97
C THR A 68 -13.63 5.77 -6.10
N TYR A 69 -14.11 5.21 -5.00
CA TYR A 69 -15.34 4.43 -4.94
C TYR A 69 -16.41 5.18 -4.16
N THR A 70 -17.66 4.97 -4.52
CA THR A 70 -18.84 5.36 -3.74
C THR A 70 -19.64 4.13 -3.37
N ASN A 71 -20.24 4.13 -2.18
CA ASN A 71 -21.24 3.13 -1.79
C ASN A 71 -22.67 3.64 -2.04
N SER A 72 -23.68 2.81 -1.75
CA SER A 72 -25.11 3.17 -1.89
C SER A 72 -25.55 4.37 -1.03
N GLN A 73 -24.82 4.64 0.06
CA GLN A 73 -25.06 5.77 0.96
C GLN A 73 -24.35 7.06 0.52
N GLY A 74 -23.60 7.01 -0.58
CA GLY A 74 -22.81 8.14 -1.08
C GLY A 74 -21.49 8.36 -0.34
N TYR A 75 -21.10 7.46 0.57
CA TYR A 75 -19.79 7.51 1.23
C TYR A 75 -18.68 7.24 0.22
N ARG A 76 -17.60 8.02 0.27
CA ARG A 76 -16.51 7.95 -0.71
C ARG A 76 -15.22 7.44 -0.08
N ILE A 77 -14.57 6.52 -0.79
CA ILE A 77 -13.28 5.95 -0.44
C ILE A 77 -12.30 6.22 -1.58
N MET A 78 -11.09 6.65 -1.23
CA MET A 78 -9.96 6.80 -2.14
C MET A 78 -8.99 5.65 -1.92
N LEU A 79 -8.82 4.82 -2.95
CA LEU A 79 -7.87 3.72 -2.98
C LEU A 79 -6.63 4.15 -3.78
N SER A 80 -5.46 3.92 -3.20
CA SER A 80 -4.18 4.01 -3.90
C SER A 80 -3.36 2.74 -3.68
N ILE A 81 -2.88 2.14 -4.76
CA ILE A 81 -1.95 1.00 -4.71
C ILE A 81 -0.74 1.33 -5.57
N ALA A 82 0.45 1.18 -5.00
CA ALA A 82 1.71 1.37 -5.71
C ALA A 82 2.55 0.10 -5.61
N TYR A 83 2.96 -0.47 -6.74
CA TYR A 83 3.66 -1.76 -6.83
C TYR A 83 5.04 -1.59 -7.48
N GLY A 84 6.05 -2.26 -6.91
CA GLY A 84 7.41 -2.33 -7.44
C GLY A 84 7.92 -3.77 -7.58
N LYS A 85 8.43 -4.11 -8.77
CA LYS A 85 8.93 -5.43 -9.18
C LYS A 85 10.36 -5.72 -8.70
N SER A 86 11.17 -4.70 -8.46
CA SER A 86 12.52 -4.88 -7.91
C SER A 86 12.99 -3.67 -7.09
N GLN A 87 13.62 -3.92 -5.95
CA GLN A 87 14.25 -2.88 -5.13
C GLN A 87 15.72 -2.62 -5.54
N ARG A 88 16.02 -2.58 -6.85
CA ARG A 88 17.39 -2.27 -7.32
C ARG A 88 17.73 -0.78 -7.25
N GLY A 89 16.75 0.07 -6.98
CA GLY A 89 16.90 1.43 -6.49
C GLY A 89 16.04 1.59 -5.25
N GLU A 90 16.26 2.66 -4.50
CA GLU A 90 15.52 3.05 -3.29
C GLU A 90 13.99 3.00 -3.49
N LEU A 91 13.38 1.83 -3.37
CA LEU A 91 11.93 1.72 -3.19
C LEU A 91 11.64 2.17 -1.76
N GLN A 92 11.91 3.43 -1.44
CA GLN A 92 11.38 4.07 -0.26
C GLN A 92 9.88 4.09 -0.49
N LEU A 93 9.18 3.16 0.18
CA LEU A 93 7.73 3.19 0.23
C LEU A 93 7.40 4.58 0.77
N HIS A 94 6.82 5.44 -0.07
CA HIS A 94 6.47 6.81 0.30
C HIS A 94 5.37 6.74 1.36
N HIS A 95 5.81 6.62 2.62
CA HIS A 95 4.92 6.44 3.74
C HIS A 95 4.05 7.69 3.91
N PRO A 96 2.72 7.54 4.04
CA PRO A 96 1.81 8.68 4.14
C PRO A 96 2.19 9.70 5.22
N GLU A 97 2.74 9.26 6.36
CA GLU A 97 3.19 10.15 7.43
C GLU A 97 4.31 11.14 7.02
N LEU A 98 5.07 10.84 5.97
CA LEU A 98 6.10 11.73 5.44
C LEU A 98 5.54 12.64 4.34
N CYS A 99 4.64 12.12 3.51
CA CYS A 99 4.11 12.84 2.36
C CYS A 99 2.93 13.77 2.72
N TYR A 100 2.16 13.49 3.76
CA TYR A 100 1.02 14.31 4.17
C TYR A 100 1.45 15.69 4.69
N PRO A 101 2.47 15.81 5.58
CA PRO A 101 3.03 17.11 5.99
C PRO A 101 3.51 17.96 4.82
N ALA A 102 4.16 17.35 3.83
CA ALA A 102 4.61 18.06 2.62
C ALA A 102 3.45 18.65 1.78
N GLN A 103 2.22 18.15 1.95
CA GLN A 103 1.00 18.64 1.29
C GLN A 103 0.18 19.59 2.18
N GLY A 104 0.73 20.01 3.32
CA GLY A 104 0.05 20.87 4.29
C GLY A 104 -0.95 20.15 5.19
N PHE A 105 -0.94 18.81 5.25
CA PHE A 105 -1.69 18.07 6.27
C PHE A 105 -0.88 17.94 7.55
N GLU A 106 -1.49 18.21 8.69
CA GLU A 106 -0.99 17.80 9.98
C GLU A 106 -1.35 16.33 10.23
N VAL A 107 -0.38 15.53 10.69
CA VAL A 107 -0.62 14.16 11.15
C VAL A 107 -0.87 14.21 12.66
N GLN A 108 -2.13 14.16 13.06
CA GLN A 108 -2.56 14.28 14.44
C GLN A 108 -2.29 13.00 15.24
N SER A 109 -2.41 11.84 14.59
CA SER A 109 -2.04 10.57 15.20
C SER A 109 -1.55 9.57 14.16
N ASN A 110 -0.71 8.63 14.62
CA ASN A 110 -0.17 7.55 13.81
C ASN A 110 -0.07 6.29 14.68
N ARG A 111 -1.00 5.35 14.47
CA ARG A 111 -1.12 4.15 15.31
C ARG A 111 -1.13 2.87 14.49
N VAL A 112 -0.60 1.80 15.10
CA VAL A 112 -0.81 0.44 14.59
C VAL A 112 -2.24 0.04 14.88
N GLY A 113 -2.87 -0.63 13.91
CA GLY A 113 -4.19 -1.21 14.02
C GLY A 113 -4.23 -2.59 13.36
N SER A 114 -5.43 -3.14 13.30
CA SER A 114 -5.69 -4.39 12.59
C SER A 114 -6.97 -4.26 11.77
N LEU A 115 -7.01 -4.99 10.66
CA LEU A 115 -8.17 -5.14 9.81
C LEU A 115 -8.53 -6.63 9.79
N ALA A 116 -9.61 -6.97 10.48
CA ALA A 116 -10.14 -8.33 10.48
C ALA A 116 -10.92 -8.60 9.20
N THR A 117 -10.62 -9.71 8.54
CA THR A 117 -11.36 -10.21 7.38
C THR A 117 -11.78 -11.67 7.62
N PRO A 118 -12.71 -12.22 6.83
CA PRO A 118 -13.02 -13.65 6.86
C PRO A 118 -11.82 -14.57 6.55
N TYR A 119 -10.72 -14.05 6.01
CA TYR A 119 -9.56 -14.82 5.57
C TYR A 119 -8.34 -14.66 6.50
N GLY A 120 -8.42 -13.76 7.49
CA GLY A 120 -7.31 -13.46 8.39
C GLY A 120 -7.27 -12.00 8.79
N VAL A 121 -6.28 -11.67 9.62
CA VAL A 121 -6.07 -10.30 10.11
C VAL A 121 -4.92 -9.66 9.34
N VAL A 122 -5.19 -8.50 8.74
CA VAL A 122 -4.17 -7.67 8.10
C VAL A 122 -3.69 -6.64 9.14
N PRO A 123 -2.41 -6.65 9.53
CA PRO A 123 -1.84 -5.56 10.32
C PRO A 123 -1.86 -4.27 9.48
N VAL A 124 -2.25 -3.15 10.08
CA VAL A 124 -2.34 -1.87 9.36
C VAL A 124 -1.77 -0.72 10.19
N ARG A 125 -1.49 0.40 9.53
CA ARG A 125 -1.32 1.69 10.19
C ARG A 125 -2.50 2.58 9.89
N ARG A 126 -2.89 3.35 10.91
CA ARG A 126 -3.97 4.33 10.85
C ARG A 126 -3.42 5.69 11.17
N LEU A 127 -3.60 6.63 10.25
CA LEU A 127 -3.27 8.04 10.43
C LEU A 127 -4.54 8.86 10.55
N GLU A 128 -4.56 9.78 11.50
CA GLU A 128 -5.52 10.87 11.52
C GLU A 128 -4.81 12.09 10.96
N THR A 129 -5.30 12.60 9.84
CA THR A 129 -4.70 13.77 9.20
C THR A 129 -5.72 14.89 9.06
N GLN A 130 -5.25 16.13 9.16
CA GLN A 130 -6.10 17.31 9.03
C GLN A 130 -5.39 18.38 8.20
N ARG A 131 -6.11 19.05 7.30
CA ARG A 131 -5.61 20.23 6.56
C ARG A 131 -6.55 21.41 6.76
N ASN A 132 -5.99 22.54 7.20
CA ASN A 132 -6.68 23.83 7.38
C ASN A 132 -8.02 23.72 8.15
N HIS A 133 -8.11 22.81 9.12
CA HIS A 133 -9.30 22.46 9.93
C HIS A 133 -10.54 21.93 9.18
N ASP A 134 -10.73 22.27 7.90
CA ASP A 134 -11.92 21.93 7.11
C ASP A 134 -11.86 20.55 6.46
N ARG A 135 -10.67 19.92 6.45
CA ARG A 135 -10.47 18.61 5.82
C ARG A 135 -9.77 17.64 6.75
N THR A 136 -10.55 16.82 7.41
CA THR A 136 -10.07 15.64 8.15
C THR A 136 -10.08 14.43 7.21
N GLU A 137 -8.92 13.80 7.06
CA GLU A 137 -8.72 12.65 6.19
C GLU A 137 -8.07 11.50 7.00
N PRO A 138 -8.88 10.59 7.60
CA PRO A 138 -8.36 9.34 8.13
C PRO A 138 -7.75 8.49 7.01
N VAL A 139 -6.62 7.85 7.29
CA VAL A 139 -5.91 6.99 6.32
C VAL A 139 -5.59 5.65 6.95
N THR A 140 -5.97 4.55 6.32
CA THR A 140 -5.52 3.21 6.64
C THR A 140 -4.57 2.73 5.55
N TYR A 141 -3.39 2.22 5.93
CA TYR A 141 -2.46 1.68 4.96
C TYR A 141 -1.64 0.52 5.50
N TRP A 142 -1.11 -0.29 4.60
CA TRP A 142 -0.10 -1.29 4.90
C TRP A 142 0.82 -1.49 3.70
N ALA A 143 2.00 -2.04 3.94
CA ALA A 143 2.94 -2.38 2.90
C ALA A 143 3.17 -3.89 2.85
N MET A 144 3.38 -4.40 1.65
CA MET A 144 3.77 -5.78 1.39
C MET A 144 5.22 -5.83 0.95
N VAL A 145 5.95 -6.83 1.43
CA VAL A 145 7.28 -7.21 0.92
C VAL A 145 7.26 -8.73 0.67
N GLY A 146 7.32 -9.10 -0.61
CA GLY A 146 6.98 -10.44 -1.07
C GLY A 146 5.54 -10.79 -0.71
N GLU A 147 5.37 -11.66 0.29
CA GLU A 147 4.06 -12.15 0.77
C GLU A 147 3.74 -11.68 2.20
N GLN A 148 4.54 -10.77 2.76
CA GLN A 148 4.43 -10.38 4.17
C GLN A 148 4.03 -8.92 4.32
N VAL A 149 3.07 -8.67 5.21
CA VAL A 149 2.73 -7.31 5.65
C VAL A 149 3.82 -6.77 6.57
N VAL A 150 4.28 -5.55 6.29
CA VAL A 150 5.30 -4.85 7.09
C VAL A 150 4.78 -3.46 7.47
N LEU A 151 4.87 -3.11 8.76
CA LEU A 151 4.37 -1.83 9.29
C LEU A 151 5.47 -0.81 9.62
N GLY A 152 6.73 -1.22 9.53
CA GLY A 152 7.86 -0.35 9.83
C GLY A 152 9.15 -0.80 9.16
N SER A 153 10.10 0.13 9.08
CA SER A 153 11.35 -0.04 8.33
C SER A 153 12.22 -1.20 8.86
N VAL A 154 12.21 -1.44 10.17
CA VAL A 154 12.98 -2.54 10.78
C VAL A 154 12.42 -3.89 10.38
N GLN A 155 11.09 -4.08 10.52
CA GLN A 155 10.43 -5.33 10.12
C GLN A 155 10.62 -5.59 8.63
N ARG A 156 10.44 -4.55 7.79
CA ARG A 156 10.73 -4.59 6.36
C ARG A 156 12.15 -5.08 6.08
N LYS A 157 13.16 -4.47 6.73
CA LYS A 157 14.56 -4.82 6.49
C LYS A 157 14.88 -6.26 6.86
N LEU A 158 14.29 -6.78 7.94
CA LEU A 158 14.44 -8.18 8.35
C LEU A 158 13.87 -9.15 7.32
N VAL A 159 12.71 -8.84 6.73
CA VAL A 159 12.11 -9.65 5.67
C VAL A 159 13.00 -9.63 4.42
N GLU A 160 13.46 -8.45 4.01
CA GLU A 160 14.37 -8.30 2.87
C GLU A 160 15.67 -9.08 3.05
N ILE A 161 16.28 -9.03 4.25
CA ILE A 161 17.50 -9.80 4.54
C ILE A 161 17.21 -11.30 4.40
N ARG A 162 16.09 -11.80 4.94
CA ARG A 162 15.72 -13.22 4.85
C ARG A 162 15.57 -13.71 3.41
N TYR A 163 14.97 -12.90 2.54
CA TYR A 163 14.88 -13.21 1.10
C TYR A 163 16.22 -13.04 0.39
N GLY A 164 16.98 -12.00 0.73
CA GLY A 164 18.31 -11.73 0.17
C GLY A 164 19.31 -12.86 0.43
N LEU A 165 19.25 -13.49 1.62
CA LEU A 165 20.02 -14.68 1.95
C LEU A 165 19.68 -15.90 1.07
N ARG A 166 18.53 -15.88 0.38
CA ARG A 166 18.13 -16.89 -0.61
C ARG A 166 18.44 -16.46 -2.05
N GLY A 167 19.14 -15.34 -2.24
CA GLY A 167 19.46 -14.78 -3.56
C GLY A 167 18.29 -14.04 -4.24
N LEU A 168 17.20 -13.77 -3.51
CA LEU A 168 15.96 -13.20 -4.04
C LEU A 168 15.83 -11.71 -3.72
N VAL A 169 15.44 -10.92 -4.72
CA VAL A 169 14.98 -9.53 -4.58
C VAL A 169 13.45 -9.55 -4.51
N THR A 170 12.88 -9.10 -3.40
CA THR A 170 11.43 -9.09 -3.20
C THR A 170 10.76 -7.96 -3.98
N ASP A 171 9.62 -8.25 -4.57
CA ASP A 171 8.63 -7.24 -4.94
C ASP A 171 7.94 -6.68 -3.69
N GLY A 172 7.16 -5.63 -3.87
CA GLY A 172 6.36 -5.07 -2.80
C GLY A 172 5.28 -4.13 -3.32
N LEU A 173 4.33 -3.81 -2.44
CA LEU A 173 3.34 -2.79 -2.71
C LEU A 173 3.00 -1.97 -1.47
N LEU A 174 2.53 -0.75 -1.70
CA LEU A 174 1.84 0.07 -0.71
C LEU A 174 0.35 0.01 -1.01
N PHE A 175 -0.47 -0.43 -0.07
CA PHE A 175 -1.92 -0.37 -0.16
C PHE A 175 -2.44 0.72 0.79
N ARG A 176 -3.15 1.71 0.25
CA ARG A 176 -3.67 2.86 1.00
C ARG A 176 -5.15 3.08 0.73
N VAL A 177 -5.92 3.21 1.79
CA VAL A 177 -7.34 3.61 1.76
C VAL A 177 -7.50 4.88 2.58
N SER A 178 -8.13 5.91 2.01
CA SER A 178 -8.49 7.12 2.75
C SER A 178 -9.93 7.55 2.47
N SER A 179 -10.50 8.36 3.36
CA SER A 179 -11.80 9.00 3.21
C SER A 179 -11.76 10.40 3.81
N ILE A 180 -12.62 11.31 3.35
CA ILE A 180 -12.86 12.57 4.07
C ILE A 180 -13.93 12.29 5.13
N ASP A 181 -13.58 12.45 6.40
CA ASP A 181 -14.48 12.20 7.52
C ASP A 181 -14.04 12.99 8.75
N THR A 182 -14.94 13.77 9.33
CA THR A 182 -14.67 14.54 10.56
C THR A 182 -14.67 13.69 11.82
N ALA A 183 -15.20 12.46 11.75
CA ALA A 183 -15.15 11.44 12.80
C ALA A 183 -14.18 10.31 12.38
N PRO A 184 -12.88 10.37 12.72
CA PRO A 184 -11.89 9.45 12.19
C PRO A 184 -12.20 7.97 12.42
N ASN A 185 -12.82 7.61 13.55
CA ASN A 185 -13.22 6.23 13.83
C ASN A 185 -14.26 5.71 12.83
N ASN A 186 -15.26 6.53 12.45
CA ASN A 186 -16.19 6.17 11.38
C ASN A 186 -15.45 5.96 10.05
N GLY A 187 -14.48 6.84 9.74
CA GLY A 187 -13.63 6.69 8.57
C GLY A 187 -12.85 5.37 8.56
N PHE A 188 -12.23 5.00 9.67
CA PHE A 188 -11.51 3.72 9.79
C PHE A 188 -12.43 2.51 9.64
N ASP A 189 -13.66 2.57 10.15
CA ASP A 189 -14.64 1.49 10.02
C ASP A 189 -15.12 1.34 8.58
N GLN A 190 -15.40 2.45 7.89
CA GLN A 190 -15.76 2.45 6.46
C GLN A 190 -14.61 1.93 5.58
N GLN A 191 -13.37 2.30 5.90
CA GLN A 191 -12.17 1.80 5.21
C GLN A 191 -11.98 0.29 5.43
N ALA A 192 -12.22 -0.20 6.65
CA ALA A 192 -12.16 -1.62 6.95
C ALA A 192 -13.23 -2.42 6.20
N ALA A 193 -14.47 -1.92 6.17
CA ALA A 193 -15.56 -2.52 5.42
C ALA A 193 -15.26 -2.56 3.90
N PHE A 194 -14.74 -1.46 3.35
CA PHE A 194 -14.30 -1.37 1.96
C PHE A 194 -13.23 -2.42 1.63
N ALA A 195 -12.14 -2.45 2.39
CA ALA A 195 -11.03 -3.36 2.13
C ALA A 195 -11.43 -4.82 2.35
N SER A 196 -12.26 -5.13 3.35
CA SER A 196 -12.81 -6.48 3.55
C SER A 196 -13.66 -6.93 2.36
N ALA A 197 -14.54 -6.05 1.84
CA ALA A 197 -15.36 -6.33 0.66
C ALA A 197 -14.51 -6.53 -0.61
N LEU A 198 -13.46 -5.73 -0.79
CA LEU A 198 -12.51 -5.92 -1.90
C LEU A 198 -11.80 -7.27 -1.79
N LEU A 199 -11.26 -7.61 -0.61
CA LEU A 199 -10.53 -8.86 -0.41
C LEU A 199 -11.43 -10.10 -0.60
N ALA A 200 -12.74 -9.98 -0.33
CA ALA A 200 -13.69 -11.06 -0.52
C ALA A 200 -13.89 -11.48 -1.99
N VAL A 201 -13.71 -10.56 -2.95
CA VAL A 201 -13.87 -10.84 -4.38
C VAL A 201 -12.57 -11.27 -5.07
N LEU A 202 -11.45 -11.26 -4.36
CA LEU A 202 -10.15 -11.68 -4.88
C LEU A 202 -9.91 -13.18 -4.73
N THR A 203 -9.05 -13.72 -5.60
CA THR A 203 -8.57 -15.09 -5.46
C THR A 203 -7.67 -15.21 -4.22
N PRO A 204 -7.47 -16.42 -3.66
CA PRO A 204 -6.54 -16.61 -2.55
C PRO A 204 -5.13 -16.12 -2.87
N THR A 205 -4.65 -16.35 -4.09
CA THR A 205 -3.32 -15.89 -4.53
C THR A 205 -3.25 -14.37 -4.55
N ASP A 206 -4.28 -13.68 -5.03
CA ASP A 206 -4.29 -12.22 -5.07
C ASP A 206 -4.38 -11.62 -3.66
N ARG A 207 -5.21 -12.20 -2.77
CA ARG A 207 -5.25 -11.80 -1.35
C ARG A 207 -3.88 -11.92 -0.69
N GLN A 208 -3.17 -13.02 -0.93
CA GLN A 208 -1.83 -13.21 -0.36
C GLN A 208 -0.86 -12.12 -0.86
N ARG A 209 -0.95 -11.73 -2.13
CA ARG A 209 -0.09 -10.69 -2.71
C ARG A 209 -0.40 -9.28 -2.21
N ILE A 210 -1.66 -8.96 -1.96
CA ILE A 210 -2.05 -7.60 -1.57
C ILE A 210 -2.23 -7.39 -0.08
N ALA A 211 -2.48 -8.45 0.69
CA ALA A 211 -2.84 -8.39 2.11
C ALA A 211 -2.16 -9.46 2.98
N GLY A 212 -1.41 -10.40 2.39
CA GLY A 212 -0.66 -11.41 3.13
C GLY A 212 -1.51 -12.49 3.80
N ILE A 213 -2.75 -12.69 3.32
CA ILE A 213 -3.75 -13.63 3.84
C ILE A 213 -4.39 -14.46 2.73
#